data_AF-A0A235CJ78-F1
#
_entry.id   AF-A0A235CJ78-F1
#
_cell.length_a   1.000
_cell.length_b   1.000
_cell.length_c   1.000
_cell.angle_alpha   90.00
_cell.angle_beta   90.00
_cell.angle_gamma   90.00
#
_symmetry.space_group_name_H-M   'P 1'
#
loop_
_entity.id
_entity.type
_entity.pdbx_description
1 polymer ?
#
loop_
_entity_poly.entity_id
_entity_poly.type
_entity_poly.pdbx_seq_one_letter_code
_entity_poly.pdbx_strand_id
1 'polypeptide(L)'
;MKLSRPLTREQLPAWWAERDTLFAVAKADLSGVERIDSTGLALLVQWSQHLASREQRLVLCSPPEGFYPLADLYGVGSLFDLPDNDSRSQHGSE
;
A
#
# COMPACT_ATOMS: atom_id res chain seq x y z
N MET A 1 -6.00 1.27 9.89
CA MET A 1 -7.05 0.25 9.67
C MET A 1 -6.39 -1.05 9.27
N LYS A 2 -6.78 -2.18 9.90
CA LYS A 2 -6.22 -3.50 9.57
C LYS A 2 -6.96 -4.13 8.40
N LEU A 3 -6.21 -4.59 7.41
CA LEU A 3 -6.70 -5.36 6.26
C LEU A 3 -6.39 -6.84 6.52
N SER A 4 -7.43 -7.68 6.43
CA SER A 4 -7.37 -9.11 6.77
C SER A 4 -7.80 -10.04 5.63
N ARG A 5 -8.04 -9.48 4.44
CA ARG A 5 -8.40 -10.24 3.23
C ARG A 5 -7.33 -10.02 2.17
N PRO A 6 -7.14 -10.96 1.24
CA PRO A 6 -6.21 -10.78 0.13
C PRO A 6 -6.47 -9.47 -0.65
N LEU A 7 -5.40 -8.82 -1.09
CA LEU A 7 -5.45 -7.69 -2.02
C LEU A 7 -5.28 -8.23 -3.45
N THR A 8 -6.30 -8.95 -3.92
CA THR A 8 -6.29 -9.58 -5.24
C THR A 8 -7.52 -9.22 -6.04
N ARG A 9 -7.50 -9.52 -7.34
CA ARG A 9 -8.62 -9.25 -8.26
C ARG A 9 -9.94 -9.85 -7.77
N GLU A 10 -9.92 -11.03 -7.16
CA GLU A 10 -11.12 -11.71 -6.66
C GLU A 10 -11.77 -10.94 -5.50
N GLN A 11 -10.98 -10.28 -4.65
CA GLN A 11 -11.46 -9.54 -3.48
C GLN A 11 -11.67 -8.05 -3.76
N LEU A 12 -11.15 -7.54 -4.89
CA LEU A 12 -11.19 -6.12 -5.24
C LEU A 12 -12.61 -5.53 -5.21
N PRO A 13 -13.68 -6.19 -5.72
CA PRO A 13 -15.03 -5.63 -5.63
C PRO A 13 -15.50 -5.38 -4.20
N ALA A 14 -15.16 -6.27 -3.26
CA ALA A 14 -15.50 -6.12 -1.85
C ALA A 14 -14.75 -4.95 -1.23
N TRP A 15 -13.43 -4.84 -1.49
CA TRP A 15 -12.65 -3.69 -1.04
C TRP A 15 -13.14 -2.36 -1.62
N TRP A 16 -13.53 -2.36 -2.89
CA TRP A 16 -14.02 -1.17 -3.57
C TRP A 16 -15.38 -0.68 -3.03
N ALA A 17 -16.22 -1.61 -2.57
CA ALA A 17 -17.46 -1.27 -1.89
C ALA A 17 -17.21 -0.56 -0.54
N GLU A 18 -16.10 -0.90 0.13
CA GLU A 18 -15.68 -0.32 1.41
C GLU A 18 -14.72 0.88 1.25
N ARG A 19 -14.48 1.35 0.01
CA ARG A 19 -13.43 2.34 -0.29
C ARG A 19 -13.58 3.66 0.46
N ASP A 20 -14.80 4.13 0.69
CA ASP A 20 -15.02 5.40 1.38
C ASP A 20 -14.51 5.34 2.83
N THR A 21 -14.66 4.20 3.49
CA THR A 21 -14.11 3.95 4.83
C THR A 21 -12.60 3.76 4.80
N LEU A 22 -12.09 3.00 3.83
CA LEU A 22 -10.66 2.81 3.65
C LEU A 22 -9.95 4.14 3.41
N PHE A 23 -10.41 4.90 2.42
CA PHE A 23 -9.73 6.10 1.93
C PHE A 23 -9.83 7.28 2.90
N ALA A 24 -10.67 7.17 3.93
CA ALA A 24 -10.76 8.14 5.01
C ALA A 24 -9.59 8.08 6.01
N VAL A 25 -8.77 7.01 6.01
CA VAL A 25 -7.66 6.85 6.95
C VAL A 25 -6.31 6.81 6.24
N ALA A 26 -5.28 7.40 6.86
CA ALA A 26 -3.93 7.49 6.29
C ALA A 26 -3.00 6.32 6.65
N LYS A 27 -3.50 5.30 7.36
CA LYS A 27 -2.71 4.17 7.83
C LYS A 27 -3.40 2.85 7.55
N ALA A 28 -2.73 1.97 6.79
CA ALA A 28 -3.15 0.61 6.52
C ALA A 28 -2.21 -0.38 7.23
N ASP A 29 -2.77 -1.29 8.03
CA ASP A 29 -2.05 -2.43 8.59
C ASP A 29 -2.32 -3.65 7.70
N LEU A 30 -1.28 -4.12 7.02
CA LEU A 30 -1.31 -5.21 6.06
C LEU A 30 -0.84 -6.54 6.67
N SER A 31 -0.62 -6.62 7.98
CA SER A 31 -0.16 -7.84 8.66
C SER A 31 -1.13 -9.04 8.52
N GLY A 32 -2.39 -8.78 8.17
CA GLY A 32 -3.38 -9.82 7.88
C GLY A 32 -3.59 -10.10 6.38
N VAL A 33 -2.83 -9.46 5.50
CA VAL A 33 -2.92 -9.65 4.05
C VAL A 33 -1.90 -10.69 3.62
N GLU A 34 -2.37 -11.88 3.26
CA GLU A 34 -1.48 -12.99 2.87
C GLU A 34 -0.98 -12.90 1.43
N ARG A 35 -1.75 -12.23 0.54
CA ARG A 35 -1.45 -12.15 -0.89
C ARG A 35 -1.85 -10.79 -1.45
N ILE A 36 -1.02 -10.29 -2.36
CA ILE A 36 -1.27 -9.10 -3.16
C ILE A 36 -0.93 -9.37 -4.63
N ASP A 37 -1.74 -8.83 -5.54
CA ASP A 37 -1.46 -8.79 -6.98
C ASP A 37 -1.43 -7.35 -7.51
N SER A 38 -1.28 -7.18 -8.83
CA SER A 38 -1.24 -5.87 -9.47
C SER A 38 -2.52 -5.04 -9.28
N THR A 39 -3.68 -5.70 -9.16
CA THR A 39 -4.97 -5.01 -8.93
C THR A 39 -5.12 -4.57 -7.48
N GLY A 40 -4.61 -5.36 -6.53
CA GLY A 40 -4.48 -4.96 -5.14
C GLY A 40 -3.54 -3.78 -4.95
N LEU A 41 -2.40 -3.78 -5.66
CA LEU A 41 -1.50 -2.63 -5.68
C LEU A 41 -2.18 -1.39 -6.26
N ALA A 42 -2.95 -1.53 -7.34
CA ALA A 42 -3.70 -0.42 -7.93
C ALA A 42 -4.72 0.19 -6.94
N LEU A 43 -5.36 -0.63 -6.09
CA LEU A 43 -6.21 -0.13 -5.01
C LEU A 43 -5.41 0.73 -4.01
N LEU A 44 -4.25 0.24 -3.56
CA LEU A 44 -3.38 0.99 -2.65
C LEU A 44 -2.90 2.31 -3.28
N VAL A 45 -2.56 2.30 -4.56
CA VAL A 45 -2.17 3.51 -5.31
C VAL A 45 -3.31 4.53 -5.32
N GLN A 46 -4.53 4.11 -5.64
CA GLN A 46 -5.69 5.00 -5.62
C GLN A 46 -5.98 5.56 -4.22
N TRP A 47 -5.79 4.74 -3.19
CA TRP A 47 -5.91 5.19 -1.80
C TRP A 47 -4.85 6.25 -1.48
N SER A 48 -3.58 6.02 -1.81
CA SER A 48 -2.52 7.01 -1.61
C SER A 48 -2.81 8.32 -2.36
N GLN A 49 -3.24 8.25 -3.62
CA GLN A 49 -3.61 9.43 -4.41
C GLN A 49 -4.79 10.20 -3.81
N HIS A 50 -5.79 9.50 -3.26
CA HIS A 50 -6.90 10.14 -2.55
C HIS A 50 -6.41 10.93 -1.34
N LEU A 51 -5.48 10.38 -0.56
CA LEU A 51 -4.90 11.07 0.60
C LEU A 51 -3.97 12.22 0.19
N ALA A 52 -3.24 12.08 -0.91
CA ALA A 52 -2.37 13.12 -1.44
C ALA A 52 -3.16 14.40 -1.80
N SER A 53 -4.41 14.27 -2.24
CA SER A 53 -5.31 15.42 -2.44
C SER A 53 -5.61 16.22 -1.16
N ARG A 54 -5.30 15.64 0.00
CA ARG A 54 -5.45 16.21 1.34
C ARG A 54 -4.09 16.41 2.03
N GLU A 55 -3.01 16.47 1.24
CA GLU A 55 -1.62 16.64 1.72
C GLU A 55 -1.19 15.55 2.71
N GLN A 56 -1.79 14.36 2.62
CA GLN A 56 -1.45 13.19 3.43
C GLN A 56 -0.85 12.09 2.56
N ARG A 57 -0.05 11.22 3.17
CA ARG A 57 0.51 10.04 2.51
C ARG A 57 0.04 8.77 3.21
N LEU A 58 -0.17 7.72 2.42
CA LEU A 58 -0.59 6.43 2.95
C LEU A 58 0.59 5.70 3.59
N VAL A 59 0.47 5.45 4.90
CA VAL A 59 1.41 4.62 5.66
C VAL A 59 0.99 3.15 5.55
N LEU A 60 1.85 2.29 5.02
CA LEU A 60 1.62 0.84 4.95
C LEU A 60 2.45 0.11 6.02
N CYS A 61 1.79 -0.43 7.04
CA CYS A 61 2.42 -1.24 8.06
C CYS A 61 2.43 -2.72 7.67
N SER A 62 3.58 -3.37 7.82
CA SER A 62 3.79 -4.80 7.52
C SER A 62 3.25 -5.23 6.13
N PRO A 63 3.64 -4.59 5.01
CA PRO A 63 3.26 -5.06 3.69
C PRO A 63 3.71 -6.51 3.46
N PRO A 64 2.88 -7.36 2.80
CA PRO A 64 3.29 -8.72 2.46
C PRO A 64 4.48 -8.71 1.48
N GLU A 65 5.29 -9.77 1.47
CA GLU A 65 6.49 -9.87 0.63
C GLU A 65 6.21 -9.56 -0.85
N GLY A 66 5.08 -10.03 -1.38
CA GLY A 66 4.66 -9.78 -2.76
C GLY A 66 4.42 -8.31 -3.11
N PHE A 67 4.29 -7.40 -2.13
CA PHE A 67 4.13 -5.97 -2.37
C PHE A 67 5.39 -5.34 -2.99
N TYR A 68 6.55 -5.61 -2.41
CA TYR A 68 7.81 -4.95 -2.79
C TYR A 68 8.19 -5.13 -4.27
N PRO A 69 8.20 -6.34 -4.85
CA PRO A 69 8.53 -6.51 -6.26
C PRO A 69 7.47 -5.87 -7.18
N LEU A 70 6.19 -5.85 -6.80
CA LEU A 70 5.17 -5.15 -7.58
C LEU A 70 5.38 -3.63 -7.52
N ALA A 71 5.63 -3.09 -6.32
CA ALA A 71 5.83 -1.66 -6.13
C ALA A 71 7.08 -1.14 -6.88
N ASP A 72 8.15 -1.94 -6.92
CA ASP A 72 9.37 -1.67 -7.69
C ASP A 72 9.10 -1.75 -9.20
N LEU A 73 8.51 -2.86 -9.66
CA LEU A 73 8.20 -3.10 -11.08
C LEU A 73 7.34 -1.99 -11.70
N TYR A 74 6.37 -1.46 -10.95
CA TYR A 74 5.49 -0.39 -11.41
C TYR A 74 5.99 1.02 -11.04
N GLY A 75 7.11 1.14 -10.31
CA GLY A 75 7.68 2.44 -9.91
C GLY A 75 6.78 3.25 -8.96
N VAL A 76 5.94 2.58 -8.17
CA VAL A 76 4.93 3.23 -7.29
C VAL A 76 5.32 3.20 -5.81
N GLY A 77 6.47 2.63 -5.45
CA GLY A 77 6.93 2.54 -4.07
C GLY A 77 7.01 3.89 -3.34
N SER A 78 7.35 4.96 -4.06
CA SER A 78 7.46 6.33 -3.54
C SER A 78 6.11 6.99 -3.17
N LEU A 79 4.98 6.36 -3.53
CA LEU A 79 3.65 6.81 -3.15
C LEU A 79 3.28 6.43 -1.71
N PHE A 80 4.08 5.60 -1.04
CA PHE A 80 3.75 5.05 0.28
C PHE A 80 4.82 5.42 1.30
N ASP A 81 4.41 5.60 2.56
CA ASP A 81 5.32 5.61 3.69
C ASP A 81 5.42 4.21 4.29
N LEU A 82 6.64 3.72 4.46
CA LEU A 82 6.94 2.37 4.94
C LEU A 82 7.70 2.48 6.28
N PRO A 83 7.00 2.43 7.43
CA PRO A 83 7.59 2.69 8.75
C PRO A 83 8.59 1.62 9.20
N ASP A 84 8.72 0.51 8.46
CA ASP A 84 9.64 -0.60 8.76
C ASP A 84 10.83 -0.69 7.77
N ASN A 85 10.93 0.24 6.81
CA ASN A 85 11.99 0.21 5.78
C ASN A 85 13.09 1.27 6.00
N ASP A 86 13.27 1.74 7.24
CA ASP A 86 14.40 2.60 7.61
C ASP A 86 15.68 1.75 7.73
N SER A 87 16.18 1.29 6.57
CA SER A 87 17.49 0.63 6.42
C SER A 87 18.01 0.72 4.97
N ARG A 88 17.69 1.80 4.24
CA ARG A 88 18.39 2.08 2.97
C ARG A 88 18.70 3.56 2.75
N SER A 89 19.25 4.19 3.78
CA SER A 89 20.12 5.36 3.63
C SER A 89 21.57 4.87 3.80
N GLN A 90 22.21 4.33 2.76
CA GLN A 90 23.67 4.32 2.54
C GLN A 90 24.00 3.86 1.10
N HIS A 91 24.11 4.82 0.19
CA HIS A 91 24.95 4.76 -1.01
C HIS A 91 25.48 6.20 -1.11
N GLY A 92 26.62 6.50 -0.51
CA GLY A 92 27.92 6.09 -1.03
C GLY A 92 28.33 7.15 -2.05
N SER A 93 28.69 8.34 -1.56
CA SER A 93 29.46 9.29 -2.35
C SER A 93 30.89 8.78 -2.35
N GLU A 94 31.36 8.31 -3.51
CA GLU A 94 32.79 8.18 -3.82
C GLU A 94 33.12 9.11 -4.99
#